data_AF-A0A3D8RA89-F1
#
_entry.id   AF-A0A3D8RA89-F1
#
_cell.length_a   1.000
_cell.length_b   1.000
_cell.length_c   1.000
_cell.angle_alpha   90.00
_cell.angle_beta   90.00
_cell.angle_gamma   90.00
#
_symmetry.space_group_name_H-M   'P 1'
#
loop_
_entity.id
_entity.type
_entity.pdbx_description
1 polymer ?
#
loop_
_entity_poly.entity_id
_entity_poly.type
_entity_poly.pdbx_seq_one_letter_code
_entity_poly.pdbx_strand_id
1 'polypeptide(L)'
;MMLEKNPSAFEGRRCKPSLTDWIQCLPPEIALQILSYLSFDDLLSFGATSRLNNEYHIVSLKRLRLGVFEKRVHSIISLLQAGWASPEQLGGTWGEEAERNYTITVIQQQSKPMRPWAQEKKFCQSINPRHRLLMQPNRPQTQEQMVRLQNQIFARALRRYGPSLRALEFMAYDLSLEGATALGANCQHRLRELALRFEHPHIRDGVVRPSTWLRPAPANEAWNSLIGIGRFKDIGLCNLESLTLERAGITSWQLMMLVKRNPDLTILKLRTCRGARPEFLYWLGGLKSDLNETETHLDGPAPGAKLEILALEHCHRLLERPVEENDNSADGILDSGFEWVRGLSNLQSLSFSESAHIPSALIDEANKAIWKIPKVILPYCLSDGDTPIAVDPRWK
;
A
#
# COMPACT_ATOMS: atom_id res chain seq x y z
N MET A 1 -81.84 4.32 -7.15
CA MET A 1 -80.77 4.69 -6.21
C MET A 1 -79.88 3.48 -6.05
N MET A 2 -78.56 3.70 -6.14
CA MET A 2 -77.44 2.75 -6.01
C MET A 2 -77.02 1.94 -7.26
N LEU A 3 -75.83 2.36 -7.74
CA LEU A 3 -74.89 1.71 -8.63
C LEU A 3 -74.14 0.59 -7.88
N GLU A 4 -73.86 -0.53 -8.55
CA GLU A 4 -72.73 -1.44 -8.23
C GLU A 4 -72.36 -2.18 -9.54
N LYS A 5 -71.46 -1.63 -10.35
CA LYS A 5 -70.00 -1.91 -10.45
C LYS A 5 -69.61 -3.39 -10.59
N ASN A 6 -69.31 -3.76 -11.83
CA ASN A 6 -68.54 -4.95 -12.23
C ASN A 6 -67.18 -5.05 -11.50
N PRO A 7 -66.73 -6.25 -11.09
CA PRO A 7 -65.34 -6.50 -10.77
C PRO A 7 -64.63 -7.16 -11.97
N SER A 8 -63.82 -6.36 -12.67
CA SER A 8 -62.79 -6.85 -13.59
C SER A 8 -61.45 -6.98 -12.86
N ALA A 9 -60.77 -8.09 -13.14
CA ALA A 9 -59.31 -8.21 -13.20
C ALA A 9 -58.49 -8.01 -11.91
N PHE A 10 -58.16 -9.14 -11.27
CA PHE A 10 -56.88 -9.31 -10.58
C PHE A 10 -56.19 -10.56 -11.14
N GLU A 11 -55.74 -10.47 -12.40
CA GLU A 11 -54.70 -11.36 -12.90
C GLU A 11 -53.37 -10.96 -12.27
N GLY A 12 -52.91 -11.79 -11.33
CA GLY A 12 -51.57 -11.70 -10.78
C GLY A 12 -50.53 -11.86 -11.90
N ARG A 13 -49.86 -10.75 -12.24
CA ARG A 13 -48.60 -10.79 -12.98
C ARG A 13 -47.57 -11.55 -12.13
N ARG A 14 -47.46 -12.86 -12.34
CA ARG A 14 -46.23 -13.57 -12.01
C ARG A 14 -45.16 -13.06 -12.97
N CYS A 15 -44.30 -12.17 -12.48
CA CYS A 15 -43.04 -11.88 -13.14
C CYS A 15 -42.30 -13.21 -13.33
N LYS A 16 -42.07 -13.62 -14.59
CA LYS A 16 -41.11 -14.68 -14.88
C LYS A 16 -39.74 -14.14 -14.42
N PRO A 17 -39.05 -14.80 -13.48
CA PRO A 17 -37.71 -14.37 -13.12
C PRO A 17 -36.86 -14.46 -14.38
N SER A 18 -36.23 -13.34 -14.74
CA SER A 18 -35.16 -13.38 -15.73
C SER A 18 -34.10 -14.35 -15.19
N LEU A 19 -33.42 -15.09 -16.08
CA LEU A 19 -32.34 -16.02 -15.70
C LEU A 19 -31.17 -15.31 -14.97
N THR A 20 -31.23 -13.99 -14.84
CA THR A 20 -30.31 -13.10 -14.13
C THR A 20 -30.73 -12.74 -12.69
N ASP A 21 -31.96 -13.06 -12.26
CA ASP A 21 -32.46 -12.67 -10.92
C ASP A 21 -32.29 -13.75 -9.83
N TRP A 22 -31.83 -14.95 -10.16
CA TRP A 22 -31.69 -16.04 -9.18
C TRP A 22 -30.69 -15.74 -8.06
N ILE A 23 -29.64 -14.94 -8.36
CA ILE A 23 -28.66 -14.50 -7.35
C ILE A 23 -29.35 -13.70 -6.24
N GLN A 24 -30.44 -12.98 -6.54
CA GLN A 24 -31.21 -12.21 -5.57
C GLN A 24 -32.07 -13.11 -4.66
N CYS A 25 -32.31 -14.35 -5.07
CA CYS A 25 -33.02 -15.35 -4.27
C CYS A 25 -32.09 -16.13 -3.33
N LEU A 26 -30.77 -15.96 -3.46
CA LEU A 26 -29.80 -16.58 -2.57
C LEU A 26 -29.67 -15.77 -1.27
N PRO A 27 -29.33 -16.44 -0.15
CA PRO A 27 -28.84 -15.74 1.03
C PRO A 27 -27.65 -14.83 0.67
N PRO A 28 -27.56 -13.60 1.21
CA PRO A 28 -26.50 -12.65 0.88
C PRO A 28 -25.09 -13.22 1.04
N GLU A 29 -24.88 -14.10 2.01
CA GLU A 29 -23.61 -14.78 2.28
C GLU A 29 -23.20 -15.66 1.10
N ILE A 30 -24.15 -16.43 0.55
CA ILE A 30 -23.92 -17.31 -0.61
C ILE A 30 -23.68 -16.48 -1.87
N ALA A 31 -24.45 -15.41 -2.07
CA ALA A 31 -24.24 -14.50 -3.19
C ALA A 31 -22.82 -13.88 -3.13
N LEU A 32 -22.41 -13.35 -1.97
CA LEU A 32 -21.07 -12.78 -1.79
C LEU A 32 -19.96 -13.82 -1.96
N GLN A 33 -20.18 -15.06 -1.52
CA GLN A 33 -19.25 -16.15 -1.73
C GLN A 33 -19.09 -16.47 -3.22
N ILE A 34 -20.18 -16.56 -3.98
CA ILE A 34 -20.13 -16.77 -5.44
C ILE A 34 -19.38 -15.61 -6.11
N LEU A 35 -19.72 -14.37 -5.78
CA LEU A 35 -19.09 -13.18 -6.34
C LEU A 35 -17.60 -13.09 -6.00
N SER A 36 -17.14 -13.69 -4.91
CA SER A 36 -15.71 -13.71 -4.56
C SER A 36 -14.84 -14.57 -5.49
N TYR A 37 -15.45 -15.42 -6.33
CA TYR A 37 -14.76 -16.23 -7.34
C TYR A 37 -14.70 -15.58 -8.73
N LEU A 38 -15.42 -14.49 -8.94
CA LEU A 38 -15.44 -13.82 -10.23
C LEU A 38 -14.17 -12.98 -10.44
N SER A 39 -13.77 -12.81 -11.70
CA SER A 39 -12.72 -11.86 -12.05
C SER A 39 -13.19 -10.43 -11.73
N PHE A 40 -12.24 -9.49 -11.61
CA PHE A 40 -12.61 -8.09 -11.40
C PHE A 40 -13.48 -7.55 -12.55
N ASP A 41 -13.18 -7.94 -13.79
CA ASP A 41 -13.93 -7.49 -14.97
C ASP A 41 -15.37 -8.05 -14.97
N ASP A 42 -15.54 -9.32 -14.61
CA ASP A 42 -16.87 -9.93 -14.47
C ASP A 42 -17.67 -9.29 -13.34
N LEU A 43 -17.00 -8.94 -12.23
CA LEU A 43 -17.62 -8.22 -11.12
C LEU A 43 -18.08 -6.81 -11.50
N LEU A 44 -17.28 -6.09 -12.28
CA LEU A 44 -17.66 -4.79 -12.80
C LEU A 44 -18.87 -4.91 -13.73
N SER A 45 -18.85 -5.88 -14.65
CA SER A 45 -19.97 -6.15 -15.55
C SER A 45 -21.23 -6.56 -14.78
N PHE A 46 -21.11 -7.42 -13.76
CA PHE A 46 -22.21 -7.78 -12.86
C PHE A 46 -22.77 -6.54 -12.14
N GLY A 47 -21.90 -5.72 -11.56
CA GLY A 47 -22.29 -4.49 -10.88
C GLY A 47 -22.95 -3.45 -11.79
N ALA A 48 -22.70 -3.50 -13.10
CA ALA A 48 -23.33 -2.60 -14.07
C ALA A 48 -24.78 -2.99 -14.42
N THR A 49 -25.21 -4.20 -14.10
CA THR A 49 -26.54 -4.71 -14.49
C THR A 49 -27.70 -4.14 -13.67
N SER A 50 -27.51 -3.85 -12.39
CA SER A 50 -28.55 -3.30 -11.51
C SER A 50 -27.95 -2.58 -10.30
N ARG A 51 -28.76 -1.73 -9.62
CA ARG A 51 -28.32 -1.04 -8.38
C ARG A 51 -27.99 -2.03 -7.26
N LEU A 52 -28.81 -3.06 -7.09
CA LEU A 52 -28.60 -4.09 -6.08
C LEU A 52 -27.33 -4.90 -6.39
N ASN A 53 -27.11 -5.27 -7.65
CA ASN A 53 -25.90 -5.98 -8.06
C ASN A 53 -24.64 -5.12 -7.87
N ASN A 54 -24.74 -3.79 -8.06
CA ASN A 54 -23.65 -2.87 -7.75
C ASN A 54 -23.30 -2.86 -6.25
N GLU A 55 -24.30 -2.90 -5.36
CA GLU A 55 -24.07 -2.99 -3.91
C GLU A 55 -23.38 -4.31 -3.54
N TYR A 56 -23.87 -5.44 -4.07
CA TYR A 56 -23.24 -6.74 -3.87
C TYR A 56 -21.80 -6.78 -4.38
N HIS A 57 -21.54 -6.23 -5.56
CA HIS A 57 -20.21 -6.09 -6.13
C HIS A 57 -19.28 -5.25 -5.25
N ILE A 58 -19.75 -4.11 -4.74
CA ILE A 58 -18.93 -3.27 -3.85
C ILE A 58 -18.59 -4.03 -2.57
N VAL A 59 -19.56 -4.74 -1.99
CA VAL A 59 -19.37 -5.49 -0.74
C VAL A 59 -18.51 -6.73 -0.91
N SER A 60 -18.50 -7.37 -2.08
CA SER A 60 -17.69 -8.57 -2.36
C SER A 60 -16.19 -8.27 -2.42
N LEU A 61 -15.80 -7.03 -2.76
CA LEU A 61 -14.39 -6.63 -2.86
C LEU A 61 -13.76 -6.47 -1.45
N LYS A 62 -13.04 -7.50 -0.98
CA LYS A 62 -12.36 -7.47 0.34
C LYS A 62 -10.86 -7.16 0.26
N ARG A 63 -10.21 -7.53 -0.83
CA ARG A 63 -8.75 -7.43 -1.00
C ARG A 63 -8.47 -6.71 -2.32
N LEU A 64 -7.82 -5.55 -2.27
CA LEU A 64 -7.51 -4.74 -3.45
C LEU A 64 -6.01 -4.44 -3.53
N ARG A 65 -5.43 -4.76 -4.69
CA ARG A 65 -4.09 -4.38 -5.10
C ARG A 65 -4.21 -3.37 -6.23
N LEU A 66 -3.84 -2.12 -6.00
CA LEU A 66 -3.94 -1.04 -6.98
C LEU A 66 -2.55 -0.49 -7.32
N GLY A 67 -2.14 -0.63 -8.58
CA GLY A 67 -0.96 0.03 -9.13
C GLY A 67 -1.33 1.11 -10.13
N VAL A 68 -0.81 2.32 -9.95
CA VAL A 68 -1.04 3.42 -10.92
C VAL A 68 0.30 3.87 -11.48
N PHE A 69 0.54 3.59 -12.75
CA PHE A 69 1.83 3.84 -13.40
C PHE A 69 1.67 4.63 -14.69
N GLU A 70 2.73 5.35 -15.06
CA GLU A 70 2.75 6.08 -16.33
C GLU A 70 2.91 5.12 -17.53
N LYS A 71 3.74 4.08 -17.38
CA LYS A 71 4.08 3.16 -18.47
C LYS A 71 3.76 1.72 -18.08
N ARG A 72 3.34 0.92 -19.06
CA ARG A 72 3.10 -0.52 -18.88
C ARG A 72 4.32 -1.26 -18.36
N VAL A 73 5.51 -0.95 -18.90
CA VAL A 73 6.77 -1.58 -18.48
C VAL A 73 7.09 -1.30 -17.02
N HIS A 74 6.85 -0.06 -16.55
CA HIS A 74 7.02 0.29 -15.13
C HIS A 74 6.12 -0.58 -14.25
N SER A 75 4.85 -0.71 -14.63
CA SER A 75 3.94 -1.59 -13.91
C SER A 75 4.43 -3.02 -13.88
N ILE A 76 4.83 -3.61 -15.02
CA ILE A 76 5.27 -5.01 -15.06
C ILE A 76 6.45 -5.24 -14.12
N ILE A 77 7.44 -4.35 -14.14
CA ILE A 77 8.60 -4.45 -13.26
C ILE A 77 8.19 -4.37 -11.79
N SER A 78 7.39 -3.36 -11.42
CA SER A 78 6.94 -3.19 -10.02
C SER A 78 6.07 -4.37 -9.54
N LEU A 79 5.23 -4.93 -10.42
CA LEU A 79 4.41 -6.11 -10.12
C LEU A 79 5.27 -7.34 -9.86
N LEU A 80 6.31 -7.58 -10.67
CA LEU A 80 7.25 -8.68 -10.46
C LEU A 80 8.02 -8.52 -9.14
N GLN A 81 8.50 -7.30 -8.86
CA GLN A 81 9.26 -7.03 -7.64
C GLN A 81 8.44 -7.26 -6.37
N ALA A 82 7.18 -6.88 -6.37
CA ALA A 82 6.30 -7.10 -5.23
C ALA A 82 5.72 -8.51 -5.16
N GLY A 83 6.06 -9.39 -6.11
CA GLY A 83 5.54 -10.75 -6.19
C GLY A 83 4.05 -10.82 -6.54
N TRP A 84 3.49 -9.80 -7.20
CA TRP A 84 2.09 -9.81 -7.64
C TRP A 84 1.88 -10.69 -8.88
N ALA A 85 2.94 -10.92 -9.66
CA ALA A 85 2.90 -11.73 -10.87
C ALA A 85 4.17 -12.59 -10.96
N SER A 86 4.03 -13.82 -11.45
CA SER A 86 5.18 -14.62 -11.88
C SER A 86 5.58 -14.26 -13.32
N PRO A 87 6.85 -14.50 -13.73
CA PRO A 87 7.27 -14.29 -15.12
C PRO A 87 6.41 -15.04 -16.15
N GLU A 88 5.85 -16.19 -15.77
CA GLU A 88 4.99 -17.05 -16.59
C GLU A 88 3.59 -16.44 -16.81
N GLN A 89 3.06 -15.75 -15.79
CA GLN A 89 1.74 -15.08 -15.84
C GLN A 89 1.72 -13.81 -16.72
N LEU A 90 2.89 -13.26 -17.07
CA LEU A 90 2.99 -12.05 -17.89
C LEU A 90 2.80 -12.30 -19.40
N GLY A 91 2.88 -13.57 -19.84
CA GLY A 91 2.73 -13.99 -21.24
C GLY A 91 1.36 -14.57 -21.61
N GLY A 92 0.55 -14.93 -20.61
CA GLY A 92 -0.77 -15.55 -20.78
C GLY A 92 -1.93 -14.62 -20.38
N THR A 93 -3.14 -14.97 -20.81
CA THR A 93 -4.38 -14.46 -20.22
C THR A 93 -4.30 -14.64 -18.71
N TRP A 94 -4.60 -13.60 -17.93
CA TRP A 94 -4.56 -13.60 -16.46
C TRP A 94 -5.56 -14.61 -15.91
N GLY A 95 -5.17 -15.88 -15.89
CA GLY A 95 -6.00 -17.00 -15.54
C GLY A 95 -5.15 -17.97 -14.74
N GLU A 96 -5.62 -18.22 -13.53
CA GLU A 96 -5.28 -19.33 -12.65
C GLU A 96 -4.10 -19.10 -11.67
N GLU A 97 -4.51 -19.18 -10.39
CA GLU A 97 -3.69 -19.48 -9.20
C GLU A 97 -2.72 -18.42 -8.65
N ALA A 98 -3.22 -17.22 -8.40
CA ALA A 98 -2.64 -16.36 -7.36
C ALA A 98 -3.71 -16.06 -6.29
N GLU A 99 -3.35 -16.13 -5.01
CA GLU A 99 -4.20 -15.80 -3.86
C GLU A 99 -5.17 -14.65 -4.18
N ARG A 100 -6.45 -14.91 -3.91
CA ARG A 100 -7.68 -14.19 -4.32
C ARG A 100 -7.65 -12.67 -4.02
N ASN A 101 -6.80 -11.95 -4.73
CA ASN A 101 -6.53 -10.52 -4.61
C ASN A 101 -6.87 -9.86 -5.94
N TYR A 102 -7.79 -8.88 -5.92
CA TYR A 102 -8.11 -8.12 -7.12
C TYR A 102 -6.96 -7.18 -7.45
N THR A 103 -6.26 -7.46 -8.55
CA THR A 103 -5.14 -6.65 -9.01
C THR A 103 -5.60 -5.73 -10.14
N ILE A 104 -5.53 -4.42 -9.90
CA ILE A 104 -5.89 -3.38 -10.86
C ILE A 104 -4.64 -2.58 -11.18
N THR A 105 -4.25 -2.56 -12.44
CA THR A 105 -3.19 -1.68 -12.94
C THR A 105 -3.79 -0.60 -13.83
N VAL A 106 -3.62 0.65 -13.43
CA VAL A 106 -3.99 1.80 -14.25
C VAL A 106 -2.74 2.34 -14.94
N ILE A 107 -2.69 2.17 -16.26
CA ILE A 107 -1.64 2.74 -17.10
C ILE A 107 -2.13 4.10 -17.62
N GLN A 108 -1.48 5.18 -17.19
CA GLN A 108 -1.79 6.53 -17.66
C GLN A 108 -1.30 6.68 -19.09
N GLN A 109 -2.21 6.59 -20.07
CA GLN A 109 -1.85 6.74 -21.47
C GLN A 109 -1.29 8.14 -21.74
N GLN A 110 -0.05 8.20 -22.23
CA GLN A 110 0.49 9.43 -22.79
C GLN A 110 -0.28 9.75 -24.08
N SER A 111 -1.01 10.86 -24.08
CA SER A 111 -1.50 11.44 -25.33
C SER A 111 -0.28 11.84 -26.15
N LYS A 112 0.06 11.05 -27.18
CA LYS A 112 1.04 11.45 -28.18
C LYS A 112 0.57 12.81 -28.71
N PRO A 113 1.43 13.85 -28.76
CA PRO A 113 1.09 15.04 -29.51
C PRO A 113 0.84 14.58 -30.95
N MET A 114 -0.41 14.62 -31.37
CA MET A 114 -0.78 14.46 -32.77
C MET A 114 0.04 15.52 -33.51
N ARG A 115 1.02 15.09 -34.30
CA ARG A 115 1.75 16.00 -35.19
C ARG A 115 0.68 16.76 -35.97
N PRO A 116 0.69 18.10 -35.99
CA PRO A 116 -0.21 18.82 -36.88
C PRO A 116 0.19 18.42 -38.29
N TRP A 117 -0.63 17.59 -38.92
CA TRP A 117 -0.57 17.39 -40.35
C TRP A 117 -0.79 18.78 -40.94
N ALA A 118 0.20 19.30 -41.66
CA ALA A 118 0.03 20.54 -42.40
C ALA A 118 -1.15 20.33 -43.37
N GLN A 119 -2.29 20.95 -43.05
CA GLN A 119 -3.40 21.06 -43.98
C GLN A 119 -3.47 22.49 -44.46
N GLU A 120 -3.20 22.62 -45.74
CA GLU A 120 -3.56 23.77 -46.55
C GLU A 120 -5.03 24.15 -46.31
N LYS A 121 -5.22 25.46 -46.32
CA LYS A 121 -6.50 26.18 -46.18
C LYS A 121 -7.62 25.54 -47.01
N LYS A 122 -8.83 25.51 -46.45
CA LYS A 122 -9.97 26.31 -46.94
C LYS A 122 -11.15 26.31 -45.95
N PHE A 123 -11.81 27.46 -45.93
CA PHE A 123 -12.98 27.86 -45.18
C PHE A 123 -14.18 26.92 -45.33
N CYS A 124 -14.97 26.75 -44.26
CA CYS A 124 -16.35 27.23 -44.22
C CYS A 124 -16.88 27.26 -42.76
N GLN A 125 -17.49 28.38 -42.41
CA GLN A 125 -18.21 28.64 -41.16
C GLN A 125 -19.49 27.80 -41.12
N SER A 126 -19.94 27.40 -39.91
CA SER A 126 -21.34 27.55 -39.45
C SER A 126 -21.67 26.63 -38.25
N ILE A 127 -22.14 27.28 -37.18
CA ILE A 127 -23.07 26.84 -36.13
C ILE A 127 -22.59 25.79 -35.09
N ASN A 128 -22.40 26.28 -33.86
CA ASN A 128 -22.40 25.51 -32.61
C ASN A 128 -23.77 24.83 -32.38
N PRO A 129 -23.79 23.64 -31.75
CA PRO A 129 -24.22 23.63 -30.35
C PRO A 129 -23.43 22.65 -29.45
N ARG A 130 -22.92 23.22 -28.34
CA ARG A 130 -22.89 22.62 -26.99
C ARG A 130 -22.53 21.13 -26.87
N HIS A 131 -21.25 20.80 -27.01
CA HIS A 131 -20.63 19.79 -26.16
C HIS A 131 -19.57 20.49 -25.31
N ARG A 132 -19.81 20.58 -24.00
CA ARG A 132 -18.76 20.89 -23.02
C ARG A 132 -17.75 19.74 -23.07
N LEU A 133 -16.77 19.87 -23.96
CA LEU A 133 -15.50 19.16 -23.85
C LEU A 133 -14.89 19.60 -22.52
N LEU A 134 -14.96 18.71 -21.52
CA LEU A 134 -14.08 18.75 -20.37
C LEU A 134 -12.65 18.80 -20.92
N MET A 135 -12.04 19.98 -20.84
CA MET A 135 -10.62 20.19 -21.05
C MET A 135 -9.88 19.14 -20.21
N GLN A 136 -9.33 18.10 -20.86
CA GLN A 136 -8.39 17.22 -20.20
C GLN A 136 -7.13 18.05 -19.92
N PRO A 137 -6.63 18.11 -18.67
CA PRO A 137 -5.42 18.83 -18.42
C PRO A 137 -4.28 18.12 -19.15
N ASN A 138 -3.54 18.93 -19.90
CA ASN A 138 -2.25 18.65 -20.51
C ASN A 138 -1.35 17.81 -19.58
N ARG A 139 -0.48 16.99 -20.19
CA ARG A 139 0.68 16.28 -19.62
C ARG A 139 1.00 16.61 -18.15
N PRO A 140 1.22 15.62 -17.26
CA PRO A 140 1.93 15.91 -16.01
C PRO A 140 3.34 16.39 -16.37
N GLN A 141 3.55 17.71 -16.34
CA GLN A 141 4.84 18.34 -16.62
C GLN A 141 5.80 18.19 -15.42
N THR A 142 5.28 17.82 -14.25
CA THR A 142 6.06 17.65 -13.01
C THR A 142 5.70 16.36 -12.29
N GLN A 143 6.65 15.82 -11.52
CA GLN A 143 6.44 14.66 -10.64
C GLN A 143 5.25 14.86 -9.69
N GLU A 144 5.08 16.07 -9.17
CA GLU A 144 3.96 16.42 -8.29
C GLU A 144 2.59 16.26 -8.97
N GLN A 145 2.46 16.64 -10.25
CA GLN A 145 1.23 16.46 -10.99
C GLN A 145 0.91 14.98 -11.19
N MET A 146 1.93 14.15 -11.43
CA MET A 146 1.76 12.71 -11.53
C MET A 146 1.31 12.09 -10.21
N VAL A 147 1.94 12.46 -9.08
CA VAL A 147 1.54 12.04 -7.74
C VAL A 147 0.10 12.44 -7.44
N ARG A 148 -0.30 13.68 -7.78
CA ARG A 148 -1.69 14.14 -7.61
C ARG A 148 -2.68 13.28 -8.41
N LEU A 149 -2.38 12.97 -9.66
CA LEU A 149 -3.25 12.16 -10.51
C LEU A 149 -3.36 10.70 -10.01
N GLN A 150 -2.23 10.09 -9.60
CA GLN A 150 -2.21 8.76 -8.98
C GLN A 150 -3.11 8.72 -7.74
N ASN A 151 -2.98 9.71 -6.87
CA ASN A 151 -3.76 9.79 -5.64
C ASN A 151 -5.23 10.14 -5.88
N GLN A 152 -5.57 10.85 -6.96
CA GLN A 152 -6.96 11.10 -7.33
C GLN A 152 -7.67 9.81 -7.76
N ILE A 153 -6.99 8.97 -8.55
CA ILE A 153 -7.50 7.65 -8.94
C ILE A 153 -7.68 6.77 -7.70
N PHE A 154 -6.67 6.75 -6.83
CA PHE A 154 -6.71 6.04 -5.55
C PHE A 154 -7.89 6.49 -4.69
N ALA A 155 -8.06 7.80 -4.47
CA ALA A 155 -9.16 8.35 -3.70
C ALA A 155 -10.54 7.97 -4.26
N ARG A 156 -10.70 7.94 -5.60
CA ARG A 156 -11.96 7.49 -6.23
C ARG A 156 -12.22 6.01 -5.98
N ALA A 157 -11.19 5.15 -6.06
CA ALA A 157 -11.32 3.74 -5.74
C ALA A 157 -11.71 3.53 -4.28
N LEU A 158 -11.09 4.27 -3.35
CA LEU A 158 -11.39 4.19 -1.92
C LEU A 158 -12.79 4.71 -1.55
N ARG A 159 -13.28 5.76 -2.21
CA ARG A 159 -14.67 6.22 -2.00
C ARG A 159 -15.69 5.16 -2.41
N ARG A 160 -15.36 4.33 -3.41
CA ARG A 160 -16.25 3.28 -3.91
C ARG A 160 -16.16 2.00 -3.08
N TYR A 161 -14.94 1.54 -2.79
CA TYR A 161 -14.71 0.22 -2.19
C TYR A 161 -14.17 0.26 -0.76
N GLY A 162 -13.68 1.40 -0.28
CA GLY A 162 -13.08 1.52 1.06
C GLY A 162 -13.90 0.89 2.20
N PRO A 163 -15.23 1.09 2.25
CA PRO A 163 -16.05 0.50 3.30
C PRO A 163 -16.10 -1.03 3.31
N SER A 164 -15.72 -1.73 2.24
CA SER A 164 -15.72 -3.20 2.19
C SER A 164 -14.33 -3.82 2.33
N LEU A 165 -13.26 -3.04 2.14
CA LEU A 165 -11.88 -3.50 2.14
C LEU A 165 -11.40 -3.95 3.53
N ARG A 166 -10.71 -5.10 3.54
CA ARG A 166 -9.94 -5.62 4.67
C ARG A 166 -8.44 -5.62 4.38
N ALA A 167 -8.05 -5.82 3.13
CA ALA A 167 -6.65 -5.73 2.69
C ALA A 167 -6.53 -4.75 1.52
N LEU A 168 -5.57 -3.83 1.62
CA LEU A 168 -5.29 -2.84 0.59
C LEU A 168 -3.79 -2.73 0.36
N GLU A 169 -3.40 -2.85 -0.89
CA GLU A 169 -2.05 -2.60 -1.34
C GLU A 169 -2.07 -1.54 -2.45
N PHE A 170 -1.26 -0.50 -2.29
CA PHE A 170 -1.21 0.62 -3.22
C PHE A 170 0.22 0.89 -3.68
N MET A 171 0.43 0.82 -5.00
CA MET A 171 1.68 1.20 -5.66
C MET A 171 1.52 2.51 -6.41
N ALA A 172 2.34 3.48 -6.03
CA ALA A 172 2.42 4.79 -6.68
C ALA A 172 3.79 5.42 -6.43
N TYR A 173 3.98 6.70 -6.76
CA TYR A 173 5.26 7.37 -6.53
C TYR A 173 5.35 8.07 -5.16
N ASP A 174 4.21 8.49 -4.59
CA ASP A 174 4.09 9.06 -3.24
C ASP A 174 2.62 9.12 -2.81
N LEU A 175 2.37 9.39 -1.53
CA LEU A 175 1.05 9.62 -0.96
C LEU A 175 0.76 11.14 -0.88
N SER A 176 -0.36 11.56 -1.47
CA SER A 176 -0.84 12.94 -1.34
C SER A 176 -1.83 13.08 -0.18
N LEU A 177 -2.09 14.31 0.25
CA LEU A 177 -3.10 14.60 1.28
C LEU A 177 -4.49 14.10 0.89
N GLU A 178 -4.87 14.20 -0.40
CA GLU A 178 -6.16 13.70 -0.89
C GLU A 178 -6.26 12.18 -0.74
N GLY A 179 -5.21 11.45 -1.15
CA GLY A 179 -5.16 9.99 -1.03
C GLY A 179 -5.18 9.55 0.44
N ALA A 180 -4.39 10.20 1.29
CA ALA A 180 -4.35 9.93 2.72
C ALA A 180 -5.70 10.19 3.41
N THR A 181 -6.35 11.31 3.10
CA THR A 181 -7.66 11.65 3.66
C THR A 181 -8.71 10.65 3.21
N ALA A 182 -8.72 10.26 1.93
CA ALA A 182 -9.63 9.25 1.43
C ALA A 182 -9.40 7.89 2.10
N LEU A 183 -8.15 7.50 2.33
CA LEU A 183 -7.81 6.26 3.01
C LEU A 183 -8.27 6.27 4.48
N GLY A 184 -7.91 7.33 5.22
CA GLY A 184 -8.28 7.49 6.63
C GLY A 184 -9.79 7.59 6.87
N ALA A 185 -10.55 8.18 5.94
CA ALA A 185 -11.99 8.36 6.08
C ALA A 185 -12.81 7.14 5.62
N ASN A 186 -12.41 6.49 4.52
CA ASN A 186 -13.24 5.42 3.93
C ASN A 186 -12.88 4.02 4.43
N CYS A 187 -11.69 3.83 5.01
CA CYS A 187 -11.19 2.51 5.43
C CYS A 187 -10.99 2.39 6.95
N GLN A 188 -11.41 3.40 7.72
CA GLN A 188 -11.02 3.67 9.10
C GLN A 188 -10.98 2.46 10.04
N HIS A 189 -12.06 1.66 10.07
CA HIS A 189 -12.26 0.60 11.07
C HIS A 189 -12.18 -0.84 10.52
N ARG A 190 -12.12 -0.99 9.20
CA ARG A 190 -12.29 -2.30 8.53
C ARG A 190 -11.00 -2.84 7.95
N LEU A 191 -10.07 -1.95 7.61
CA LEU A 191 -8.79 -2.34 7.05
C LEU A 191 -7.94 -3.01 8.12
N ARG A 192 -7.41 -4.19 7.80
CA ARG A 192 -6.52 -5.00 8.65
C ARG A 192 -5.13 -5.08 8.08
N GLU A 193 -5.02 -5.17 6.75
CA GLU A 193 -3.76 -5.21 6.03
C GLU A 193 -3.63 -3.96 5.17
N LEU A 194 -2.58 -3.17 5.39
CA LEU A 194 -2.23 -2.02 4.57
C LEU A 194 -0.78 -2.12 4.08
N ALA A 195 -0.60 -2.01 2.77
CA ALA A 195 0.71 -1.94 2.16
C ALA A 195 0.79 -0.74 1.20
N LEU A 196 1.63 0.24 1.52
CA LEU A 196 1.88 1.43 0.72
C LEU A 196 3.28 1.36 0.12
N ARG A 197 3.37 1.14 -1.19
CA ARG A 197 4.61 0.87 -1.91
C ARG A 197 4.98 2.00 -2.84
N PHE A 198 5.93 2.84 -2.39
CA PHE A 198 6.39 4.00 -3.14
C PHE A 198 7.82 3.88 -3.65
N GLU A 199 8.44 2.70 -3.57
CA GLU A 199 9.80 2.45 -4.03
C GLU A 199 9.78 1.72 -5.37
N HIS A 200 10.38 2.30 -6.42
CA HIS A 200 10.41 1.70 -7.75
C HIS A 200 11.79 1.91 -8.42
N PRO A 201 12.85 1.26 -7.93
CA PRO A 201 14.24 1.61 -8.24
C PRO A 201 14.62 1.41 -9.72
N HIS A 202 13.90 0.55 -10.43
CA HIS A 202 14.12 0.27 -11.85
C HIS A 202 13.36 1.21 -12.79
N ILE A 203 12.47 2.07 -12.26
CA ILE A 203 11.80 3.08 -13.07
C ILE A 203 12.82 4.16 -13.45
N ARG A 204 13.18 4.17 -14.74
CA ARG A 204 13.98 5.21 -15.38
C ARG A 204 13.04 6.19 -16.08
N ASP A 205 12.34 6.99 -15.29
CA ASP A 205 11.53 8.08 -15.83
C ASP A 205 12.41 9.35 -15.90
N GLY A 206 12.39 10.06 -17.03
CA GLY A 206 13.21 11.28 -17.20
C GLY A 206 12.88 12.36 -16.17
N VAL A 207 11.70 12.28 -15.55
CA VAL A 207 11.24 13.18 -14.49
C VAL A 207 11.77 12.77 -13.10
N VAL A 208 12.08 11.49 -12.88
CA VAL A 208 12.52 10.97 -11.57
C VAL A 208 13.92 10.39 -11.68
N ARG A 209 14.89 11.06 -11.04
CA ARG A 209 16.27 10.56 -10.98
C ARG A 209 16.30 9.19 -10.27
N PRO A 210 17.04 8.19 -10.78
CA PRO A 210 17.20 6.89 -10.12
C PRO A 210 17.60 6.97 -8.64
N SER A 211 18.48 7.90 -8.30
CA SER A 211 18.95 8.13 -6.93
C SER A 211 17.83 8.53 -5.95
N THR A 212 16.70 9.04 -6.47
CA THR A 212 15.54 9.44 -5.66
C THR A 212 14.90 8.24 -4.96
N TRP A 213 15.01 7.03 -5.53
CA TRP A 213 14.47 5.80 -4.94
C TRP A 213 15.34 5.27 -3.79
N LEU A 214 16.63 5.62 -3.77
CA LEU A 214 17.57 5.18 -2.73
C LEU A 214 17.43 5.95 -1.41
N ARG A 215 16.59 6.98 -1.38
CA ARG A 215 16.40 7.84 -0.22
C ARG A 215 14.92 7.85 0.16
N PRO A 216 14.61 7.94 1.47
CA PRO A 216 13.24 8.12 1.91
C PRO A 216 12.62 9.37 1.28
N ALA A 217 11.30 9.33 1.05
CA ALA A 217 10.57 10.51 0.63
C ALA A 217 10.68 11.65 1.66
N PRO A 218 10.54 12.92 1.24
CA PRO A 218 10.50 14.05 2.16
C PRO A 218 9.33 13.92 3.14
N ALA A 219 9.48 14.52 4.32
CA ALA A 219 8.41 14.53 5.30
C ALA A 219 7.16 15.23 4.77
N ASN A 220 5.98 14.67 5.01
CA ASN A 220 4.73 15.27 4.54
C ASN A 220 3.63 15.21 5.62
N GLU A 221 2.66 16.12 5.50
CA GLU A 221 1.51 16.19 6.41
C GLU A 221 0.40 15.20 6.07
N ALA A 222 0.47 14.51 4.93
CA ALA A 222 -0.55 13.55 4.52
C ALA A 222 -0.69 12.42 5.55
N TRP A 223 0.42 12.02 6.16
CA TRP A 223 0.43 11.04 7.26
C TRP A 223 -0.44 11.48 8.46
N ASN A 224 -0.57 12.78 8.73
CA ASN A 224 -1.42 13.26 9.84
C ASN A 224 -2.90 12.89 9.63
N SER A 225 -3.37 12.83 8.38
CA SER A 225 -4.72 12.38 8.04
C SER A 225 -4.90 10.87 8.22
N LEU A 226 -3.86 10.08 7.95
CA LEU A 226 -3.89 8.63 8.18
C LEU A 226 -3.89 8.28 9.66
N ILE A 227 -3.17 9.04 10.47
CA ILE A 227 -3.07 8.81 11.91
C ILE A 227 -4.25 9.44 12.66
N GLY A 228 -4.90 10.43 12.05
CA GLY A 228 -6.02 11.15 12.68
C GLY A 228 -5.58 12.16 13.72
N ILE A 229 -4.58 13.00 13.38
CA ILE A 229 -4.02 14.00 14.29
C ILE A 229 -4.31 15.42 13.78
N GLY A 230 -4.37 16.38 14.71
CA GLY A 230 -4.56 17.80 14.41
C GLY A 230 -5.98 18.08 13.95
N ARG A 231 -6.14 18.56 12.72
CA ARG A 231 -7.47 18.82 12.12
C ARG A 231 -8.21 17.56 11.65
N PHE A 232 -7.61 16.38 11.81
CA PHE A 232 -8.10 15.11 11.28
C PHE A 232 -8.55 14.13 12.37
N LYS A 233 -8.90 14.59 13.57
CA LYS A 233 -9.19 13.72 14.73
C LYS A 233 -10.24 12.63 14.46
N ASP A 234 -11.24 12.96 13.64
CA ASP A 234 -12.38 12.09 13.36
C ASP A 234 -12.09 11.03 12.30
N ILE A 235 -10.98 11.17 11.57
CA ILE A 235 -10.55 10.21 10.54
C ILE A 235 -9.25 9.51 10.98
N GLY A 236 -8.86 8.45 10.30
CA GLY A 236 -7.55 7.83 10.49
C GLY A 236 -7.63 6.38 10.94
N LEU A 237 -6.75 5.58 10.37
CA LEU A 237 -6.79 4.13 10.41
C LEU A 237 -6.61 3.60 11.83
N CYS A 238 -7.46 2.64 12.20
CA CYS A 238 -7.33 1.85 13.41
C CYS A 238 -7.58 0.37 13.10
N ASN A 239 -7.16 -0.49 14.02
CA ASN A 239 -7.28 -1.96 13.93
C ASN A 239 -6.45 -2.63 12.82
N LEU A 240 -5.38 -1.98 12.34
CA LEU A 240 -4.42 -2.63 11.45
C LEU A 240 -3.68 -3.74 12.20
N GLU A 241 -3.58 -4.89 11.54
CA GLU A 241 -2.83 -6.08 11.95
C GLU A 241 -1.51 -6.17 11.16
N SER A 242 -1.49 -5.69 9.92
CA SER A 242 -0.31 -5.67 9.06
C SER A 242 -0.13 -4.31 8.38
N LEU A 243 1.08 -3.76 8.53
CA LEU A 243 1.49 -2.49 7.92
C LEU A 243 2.81 -2.67 7.17
N THR A 244 2.79 -2.41 5.86
CA THR A 244 3.98 -2.33 5.02
C THR A 244 4.11 -0.93 4.43
N LEU A 245 5.25 -0.29 4.64
CA LEU A 245 5.56 1.03 4.10
C LEU A 245 6.88 0.97 3.33
N GLU A 246 6.88 1.39 2.07
CA GLU A 246 8.10 1.50 1.26
C GLU A 246 8.31 2.94 0.81
N ARG A 247 9.53 3.44 1.01
CA ARG A 247 9.95 4.81 0.72
C ARG A 247 9.02 5.87 1.35
N ALA A 248 8.49 5.59 2.53
CA ALA A 248 7.57 6.51 3.20
C ALA A 248 8.29 7.71 3.83
N GLY A 249 7.76 8.90 3.57
CA GLY A 249 8.14 10.17 4.20
C GLY A 249 7.57 10.36 5.61
N ILE A 250 7.20 9.28 6.30
CA ILE A 250 6.64 9.34 7.66
C ILE A 250 7.74 9.68 8.67
N THR A 251 7.51 10.61 9.60
CA THR A 251 8.48 10.92 10.67
C THR A 251 8.43 9.86 11.78
N SER A 252 9.47 9.78 12.63
CA SER A 252 9.49 8.85 13.77
C SER A 252 8.26 9.04 14.65
N TRP A 253 7.91 10.29 14.98
CA TRP A 253 6.75 10.61 15.79
C TRP A 253 5.42 10.25 15.10
N GLN A 254 5.28 10.53 13.80
CA GLN A 254 4.09 10.12 13.05
C GLN A 254 3.93 8.59 13.05
N LEU A 255 5.04 7.87 12.92
CA LEU A 255 5.05 6.41 12.96
C LEU A 255 4.70 5.87 14.36
N MET A 256 5.23 6.47 15.43
CA MET A 256 4.83 6.14 16.82
C MET A 256 3.32 6.27 17.00
N MET A 257 2.75 7.41 16.57
CA MET A 257 1.32 7.66 16.70
C MET A 257 0.48 6.72 15.85
N LEU A 258 0.97 6.32 14.67
CA LEU A 258 0.31 5.32 13.83
C LEU A 258 0.26 3.95 14.52
N VAL A 259 1.38 3.51 15.10
CA VAL A 259 1.46 2.24 15.84
C VAL A 259 0.60 2.30 17.11
N LYS A 260 0.63 3.40 17.86
CA LYS A 260 -0.19 3.60 19.07
C LYS A 260 -1.69 3.49 18.78
N ARG A 261 -2.13 3.92 17.58
CA ARG A 261 -3.54 3.81 17.13
C ARG A 261 -3.92 2.41 16.64
N ASN A 262 -2.95 1.52 16.44
CA ASN A 262 -3.13 0.17 15.93
C ASN A 262 -2.48 -0.85 16.89
N PRO A 263 -3.07 -1.07 18.09
CA PRO A 263 -2.47 -1.89 19.14
C PRO A 263 -2.49 -3.39 18.83
N ASP A 264 -3.13 -3.82 17.75
CA ASP A 264 -3.19 -5.21 17.30
C ASP A 264 -2.23 -5.50 16.13
N LEU A 265 -1.30 -4.58 15.87
CA LEU A 265 -0.31 -4.74 14.81
C LEU A 265 0.63 -5.90 15.14
N THR A 266 0.64 -6.92 14.28
CA THR A 266 1.52 -8.08 14.38
C THR A 266 2.64 -8.05 13.32
N ILE A 267 2.41 -7.36 12.19
CA ILE A 267 3.38 -7.26 11.09
C ILE A 267 3.69 -5.78 10.82
N LEU A 268 4.96 -5.41 10.95
CA LEU A 268 5.48 -4.10 10.59
C LEU A 268 6.67 -4.25 9.65
N LYS A 269 6.49 -3.84 8.38
CA LYS A 269 7.55 -3.86 7.37
C LYS A 269 7.83 -2.44 6.90
N LEU A 270 9.05 -1.98 7.11
CA LEU A 270 9.50 -0.65 6.78
C LEU A 270 10.68 -0.77 5.82
N ARG A 271 10.51 -0.30 4.59
CA ARG A 271 11.56 -0.24 3.59
C ARG A 271 11.87 1.20 3.22
N THR A 272 13.14 1.61 3.25
CA THR A 272 13.56 2.99 2.91
C THR A 272 12.71 4.06 3.62
N CYS A 273 12.33 3.82 4.89
CA CYS A 273 11.40 4.67 5.63
C CYS A 273 12.11 5.73 6.46
N ARG A 274 11.65 7.00 6.37
CA ARG A 274 12.27 8.12 7.10
C ARG A 274 12.16 7.99 8.62
N GLY A 275 11.05 7.43 9.11
CA GLY A 275 10.69 7.34 10.53
C GLY A 275 11.27 6.13 11.25
N ALA A 276 11.89 5.20 10.52
CA ALA A 276 12.62 4.08 11.09
C ALA A 276 13.98 4.56 11.63
N ARG A 277 13.93 5.30 12.75
CA ARG A 277 15.09 5.89 13.42
C ARG A 277 15.16 5.41 14.87
N PRO A 278 16.30 5.60 15.57
CA PRO A 278 16.47 5.08 16.92
C PRO A 278 15.39 5.57 17.87
N GLU A 279 14.91 6.81 17.74
CA GLU A 279 13.87 7.34 18.63
C GLU A 279 12.58 6.52 18.55
N PHE A 280 12.18 6.11 17.34
CA PHE A 280 11.03 5.23 17.13
C PHE A 280 11.29 3.82 17.63
N LEU A 281 12.47 3.26 17.36
CA LEU A 281 12.80 1.88 17.72
C LEU A 281 12.89 1.69 19.24
N TYR A 282 13.58 2.61 19.94
CA TYR A 282 13.64 2.61 21.40
C TYR A 282 12.27 2.74 22.05
N TRP A 283 11.40 3.60 21.51
CA TRP A 283 10.01 3.67 21.95
C TRP A 283 9.26 2.37 21.69
N LEU A 284 9.40 1.79 20.49
CA LEU A 284 8.73 0.55 20.11
C LEU A 284 9.10 -0.62 21.05
N GLY A 285 10.38 -0.67 21.47
CA GLY A 285 10.90 -1.61 22.45
C GLY A 285 10.63 -1.28 23.91
N GLY A 286 9.94 -0.18 24.21
CA GLY A 286 9.60 0.23 25.59
C GLY A 286 10.76 0.81 26.40
N LEU A 287 11.85 1.23 25.74
CA LEU A 287 13.04 1.80 26.41
C LEU A 287 12.99 3.32 26.57
N LYS A 288 12.13 4.02 25.81
CA LYS A 288 11.88 5.46 25.96
C LYS A 288 10.38 5.68 26.21
N SER A 289 10.06 6.51 27.21
CA SER A 289 8.69 6.93 27.50
C SER A 289 8.14 7.85 26.41
N ASP A 290 6.81 7.88 26.27
CA ASP A 290 6.12 8.79 25.37
C ASP A 290 6.57 10.24 25.59
N LEU A 291 6.90 10.94 24.51
CA LEU A 291 7.32 12.36 24.54
C LEU A 291 6.26 13.31 25.13
N ASN A 292 5.03 12.83 25.37
CA ASN A 292 3.87 13.63 25.77
C ASN A 292 3.14 13.12 27.03
N GLU A 293 3.55 12.00 27.65
CA GLU A 293 2.90 11.50 28.86
C GLU A 293 3.80 11.73 30.07
N THR A 294 3.29 12.50 31.04
CA THR A 294 3.89 12.69 32.36
C THR A 294 3.92 11.33 33.07
N GLU A 295 5.12 10.73 33.14
CA GLU A 295 5.56 9.69 34.08
C GLU A 295 4.45 8.84 34.72
N THR A 296 3.70 8.12 33.89
CA THR A 296 2.73 7.13 34.37
C THR A 296 3.19 5.75 33.92
N HIS A 297 4.00 5.14 34.79
CA HIS A 297 4.32 3.72 34.92
C HIS A 297 4.82 2.94 33.67
N LEU A 298 6.10 2.59 33.72
CA LEU A 298 6.82 1.61 32.88
C LEU A 298 6.33 0.14 33.05
N ASP A 299 5.14 -0.10 33.60
CA ASP A 299 4.65 -1.45 33.94
C ASP A 299 3.76 -2.08 32.84
N GLY A 300 3.70 -1.47 31.67
CA GLY A 300 3.00 -2.02 30.49
C GLY A 300 3.92 -2.83 29.58
N PRO A 301 3.38 -3.78 28.79
CA PRO A 301 4.15 -4.39 27.70
C PRO A 301 4.63 -3.31 26.73
N ALA A 302 5.82 -3.50 26.14
CA ALA A 302 6.37 -2.56 25.16
C ALA A 302 5.36 -2.29 24.03
N PRO A 303 5.34 -1.08 23.43
CA PRO A 303 4.40 -0.76 22.36
C PRO A 303 4.42 -1.75 21.19
N GLY A 304 5.58 -2.33 20.88
CA GLY A 304 5.77 -3.34 19.85
C GLY A 304 5.67 -4.78 20.33
N ALA A 305 5.27 -5.06 21.57
CA ALA A 305 5.32 -6.41 22.13
C ALA A 305 4.49 -7.45 21.36
N LYS A 306 3.41 -7.04 20.67
CA LYS A 306 2.59 -7.94 19.83
C LYS A 306 3.17 -8.21 18.44
N LEU A 307 4.26 -7.54 18.04
CA LEU A 307 4.85 -7.75 16.73
C LEU A 307 5.45 -9.15 16.63
N GLU A 308 4.99 -9.90 15.64
CA GLU A 308 5.53 -11.19 15.24
C GLU A 308 6.57 -11.03 14.13
N ILE A 309 6.38 -10.03 13.25
CA ILE A 309 7.27 -9.76 12.12
C ILE A 309 7.66 -8.29 12.12
N LEU A 310 8.96 -8.02 12.21
CA LEU A 310 9.55 -6.70 12.01
C LEU A 310 10.58 -6.76 10.89
N ALA A 311 10.37 -5.98 9.83
CA ALA A 311 11.34 -5.82 8.75
C ALA A 311 11.78 -4.36 8.64
N LEU A 312 13.09 -4.14 8.71
CA LEU A 312 13.76 -2.84 8.57
C LEU A 312 14.71 -2.95 7.38
N GLU A 313 14.14 -2.82 6.18
CA GLU A 313 14.84 -3.10 4.93
C GLU A 313 15.35 -1.83 4.28
N HIS A 314 16.60 -1.81 3.85
CA HIS A 314 17.21 -0.63 3.23
C HIS A 314 16.96 0.67 4.05
N CYS A 315 16.93 0.53 5.38
CA CYS A 315 16.71 1.62 6.31
C CYS A 315 18.07 2.17 6.77
N HIS A 316 18.23 3.49 6.63
CA HIS A 316 19.47 4.18 6.98
C HIS A 316 19.37 4.79 8.37
N ARG A 317 20.49 4.79 9.13
CA ARG A 317 20.59 5.42 10.46
C ARG A 317 19.66 4.79 11.50
N LEU A 318 19.64 3.46 11.56
CA LEU A 318 18.92 2.72 12.60
C LEU A 318 19.56 2.88 14.00
N LEU A 319 20.80 3.37 14.06
CA LEU A 319 21.58 3.61 15.28
C LEU A 319 21.85 5.11 15.50
N GLU A 320 21.89 5.54 16.77
CA GLU A 320 22.24 6.94 17.12
C GLU A 320 23.72 7.24 16.83
N ARG A 321 24.58 6.24 17.01
CA ARG A 321 26.01 6.27 16.69
C ARG A 321 26.35 5.05 15.85
N PRO A 322 27.18 5.16 14.80
CA PRO A 322 27.67 3.99 14.08
C PRO A 322 28.45 3.11 15.05
N VAL A 323 28.27 1.79 14.96
CA VAL A 323 29.12 0.85 15.71
C VAL A 323 30.51 0.95 15.11
N GLU A 324 31.47 1.47 15.87
CA GLU A 324 32.87 1.40 15.46
C GLU A 324 33.33 -0.05 15.65
N GLU A 325 33.93 -0.66 14.62
CA GLU A 325 34.45 -2.04 14.66
C GLU A 325 35.55 -2.25 15.72
N ASN A 326 35.98 -1.20 16.40
CA ASN A 326 37.12 -1.16 17.31
C ASN A 326 36.74 -0.92 18.78
N ASP A 327 35.46 -0.90 19.15
CA ASP A 327 35.04 -0.86 20.56
C ASP A 327 35.26 -2.24 21.21
N ASN A 328 36.54 -2.56 21.44
CA ASN A 328 37.03 -3.60 22.35
C ASN A 328 36.71 -3.25 23.81
N SER A 329 35.47 -2.87 24.11
CA SER A 329 35.00 -2.82 25.48
C SER A 329 34.75 -4.27 25.91
N ALA A 330 35.64 -4.80 26.74
CA ALA A 330 35.58 -6.15 27.30
C ALA A 330 34.33 -6.42 28.19
N ASP A 331 33.42 -5.44 28.28
CA ASP A 331 32.13 -5.45 28.99
C ASP A 331 30.96 -5.02 28.08
N GLY A 332 31.20 -4.90 26.76
CA GLY A 332 30.25 -4.40 25.78
C GLY A 332 29.02 -5.30 25.68
N ILE A 333 27.87 -4.75 26.03
CA ILE A 333 26.57 -5.39 25.84
C ILE A 333 26.42 -5.80 24.35
N LEU A 334 26.29 -7.10 24.07
CA LEU A 334 26.33 -7.69 22.73
C LEU A 334 25.29 -7.12 21.74
N ASP A 335 24.25 -6.46 22.22
CA ASP A 335 23.22 -5.79 21.43
C ASP A 335 23.20 -4.26 21.62
N SER A 336 24.35 -3.64 21.85
CA SER A 336 24.43 -2.17 21.98
C SER A 336 23.84 -1.46 20.75
N GLY A 337 22.91 -0.54 20.99
CA GLY A 337 22.14 0.17 19.96
C GLY A 337 20.91 -0.60 19.43
N PHE A 338 20.77 -1.87 19.79
CA PHE A 338 19.65 -2.74 19.43
C PHE A 338 18.91 -3.29 20.66
N GLU A 339 19.11 -2.68 21.83
CA GLU A 339 18.53 -3.11 23.10
C GLU A 339 17.00 -3.12 23.06
N TRP A 340 16.41 -2.31 22.18
CA TRP A 340 14.97 -2.23 21.97
C TRP A 340 14.35 -3.54 21.46
N VAL A 341 15.13 -4.41 20.81
CA VAL A 341 14.68 -5.73 20.37
C VAL A 341 14.23 -6.59 21.56
N ARG A 342 14.84 -6.40 22.74
CA ARG A 342 14.50 -7.13 23.97
C ARG A 342 13.05 -6.92 24.41
N GLY A 343 12.45 -5.77 24.08
CA GLY A 343 11.05 -5.48 24.39
C GLY A 343 10.04 -6.14 23.46
N LEU A 344 10.49 -6.68 22.32
CA LEU A 344 9.64 -7.29 21.29
C LEU A 344 9.46 -8.80 21.56
N SER A 345 8.74 -9.12 22.63
CA SER A 345 8.69 -10.48 23.18
C SER A 345 8.04 -11.54 22.28
N ASN A 346 7.14 -11.17 21.36
CA ASN A 346 6.48 -12.11 20.45
C ASN A 346 7.15 -12.22 19.07
N LEU A 347 8.33 -11.63 18.88
CA LEU A 347 8.97 -11.54 17.58
C LEU A 347 9.41 -12.92 17.07
N GLN A 348 8.85 -13.35 15.94
CA GLN A 348 9.20 -14.58 15.25
C GLN A 348 10.18 -14.34 14.10
N SER A 349 10.11 -13.16 13.48
CA SER A 349 10.95 -12.78 12.36
C SER A 349 11.47 -11.34 12.47
N LEU A 350 12.78 -11.16 12.36
CA LEU A 350 13.45 -9.87 12.28
C LEU A 350 14.28 -9.79 10.99
N SER A 351 14.15 -8.70 10.24
CA SER A 351 14.93 -8.49 9.01
C SER A 351 15.64 -7.15 9.01
N PHE A 352 16.94 -7.17 8.69
CA PHE A 352 17.76 -5.99 8.41
C PHE A 352 18.27 -5.99 6.95
N SER A 353 17.58 -6.69 6.06
CA SER A 353 17.96 -6.84 4.65
C SER A 353 18.32 -5.48 4.01
N GLU A 354 19.42 -5.42 3.26
CA GLU A 354 19.88 -4.21 2.55
C GLU A 354 20.12 -2.96 3.43
N SER A 355 20.09 -3.09 4.76
CA SER A 355 20.39 -1.97 5.67
C SER A 355 21.90 -1.84 5.83
N ALA A 356 22.42 -0.66 5.47
CA ALA A 356 23.84 -0.36 5.54
C ALA A 356 24.28 0.03 6.97
N HIS A 357 25.58 -0.09 7.24
CA HIS A 357 26.22 0.33 8.50
C HIS A 357 25.76 -0.45 9.75
N ILE A 358 25.39 -1.72 9.57
CA ILE A 358 25.09 -2.65 10.66
C ILE A 358 26.02 -3.86 10.51
N PRO A 359 26.90 -4.13 11.48
CA PRO A 359 27.73 -5.33 11.45
C PRO A 359 26.85 -6.58 11.55
N SER A 360 26.94 -7.48 10.57
CA SER A 360 26.16 -8.73 10.56
C SER A 360 26.54 -9.65 11.74
N ALA A 361 27.82 -9.66 12.13
CA ALA A 361 28.33 -10.42 13.27
C ALA A 361 27.65 -10.02 14.59
N LEU A 362 27.51 -8.72 14.84
CA LEU A 362 26.83 -8.20 16.03
C LEU A 362 25.39 -8.71 16.14
N ILE A 363 24.63 -8.66 15.03
CA ILE A 363 23.24 -9.13 14.98
C ILE A 363 23.14 -10.64 15.21
N ASP A 364 24.04 -11.43 14.62
CA ASP A 364 24.05 -12.89 14.76
C ASP A 364 24.43 -13.31 16.19
N GLU A 365 25.44 -12.68 16.78
CA GLU A 365 25.87 -12.92 18.17
C GLU A 365 24.78 -12.49 19.18
N ALA A 366 24.21 -11.30 19.02
CA ALA A 366 23.11 -10.82 19.84
C ALA A 366 21.88 -11.74 19.76
N ASN A 367 21.54 -12.25 18.56
CA ASN A 367 20.42 -13.16 18.42
C ASN A 367 20.69 -14.50 19.10
N LYS A 368 21.90 -15.06 18.98
CA LYS A 368 22.27 -16.34 19.62
C LYS A 368 22.31 -16.23 21.14
N ALA A 369 22.83 -15.13 21.68
CA ALA A 369 23.04 -14.96 23.11
C ALA A 369 21.79 -14.41 23.83
N ILE A 370 21.12 -13.40 23.26
CA ILE A 370 20.13 -12.57 23.95
C ILE A 370 18.72 -12.80 23.37
N TRP A 371 18.50 -12.48 22.10
CA TRP A 371 17.13 -12.33 21.56
C TRP A 371 16.44 -13.66 21.26
N LYS A 372 17.19 -14.66 20.76
CA LYS A 372 16.70 -16.01 20.41
C LYS A 372 15.49 -15.99 19.45
N ILE A 373 15.49 -15.06 18.50
CA ILE A 373 14.43 -14.93 17.49
C ILE A 373 14.58 -16.09 16.49
N PRO A 374 13.49 -16.82 16.17
CA PRO A 374 13.53 -17.98 15.28
C PRO A 374 14.09 -17.69 13.88
N LYS A 375 13.72 -16.55 13.29
CA LYS A 375 14.14 -16.16 11.95
C LYS A 375 14.75 -14.76 11.96
N VAL A 376 16.05 -14.68 11.69
CA VAL A 376 16.75 -13.40 11.52
C VAL A 376 17.38 -13.32 10.14
N ILE A 377 17.06 -12.27 9.40
CA ILE A 377 17.72 -11.93 8.14
C ILE A 377 18.78 -10.87 8.44
N LEU A 378 20.04 -11.29 8.35
CA LEU A 378 21.20 -10.45 8.61
C LEU A 378 21.31 -9.32 7.57
N PRO A 379 21.90 -8.17 7.95
CA PRO A 379 22.20 -7.12 7.00
C PRO A 379 23.20 -7.61 5.97
N TYR A 380 22.97 -7.24 4.71
CA TYR A 380 23.90 -7.43 3.60
C TYR A 380 23.90 -6.18 2.73
N CYS A 381 25.07 -5.76 2.25
CA CYS A 381 25.18 -4.65 1.32
C CYS A 381 25.19 -5.20 -0.12
N LEU A 382 24.24 -4.75 -0.94
CA LEU A 382 24.31 -4.91 -2.41
C LEU A 382 25.40 -4.01 -3.05
N SER A 383 26.03 -3.16 -2.23
CA SER A 383 26.97 -2.11 -2.65
C SER A 383 28.43 -2.57 -2.74
N ASP A 384 28.73 -3.87 -2.67
CA ASP A 384 30.10 -4.33 -2.91
C ASP A 384 30.33 -4.46 -4.42
N GLY A 385 30.47 -3.29 -5.07
CA GLY A 385 30.84 -3.14 -6.47
C GLY A 385 32.24 -3.68 -6.82
N ASP A 386 32.92 -4.30 -5.85
CA ASP A 386 34.22 -4.96 -5.99
C ASP A 386 34.13 -6.49 -5.98
N THR A 387 32.94 -7.09 -5.96
CA THR A 387 32.82 -8.50 -6.35
C THR A 387 32.87 -8.58 -7.88
N PRO A 388 33.96 -9.08 -8.51
CA PRO A 388 33.97 -9.28 -9.94
C PRO A 388 32.86 -10.25 -10.28
N ILE A 389 31.88 -9.80 -11.08
CA ILE A 389 30.90 -10.67 -11.70
C ILE A 389 31.70 -11.73 -12.45
N ALA A 390 31.71 -12.97 -11.94
CA ALA A 390 32.34 -14.09 -12.61
C ALA A 390 31.56 -14.36 -13.89
N VAL A 391 31.99 -13.76 -15.00
CA VAL A 391 31.48 -14.08 -16.32
C VAL A 391 32.08 -15.42 -16.71
N ASP A 392 31.22 -16.43 -16.90
CA ASP A 392 31.63 -17.75 -17.37
C ASP A 392 32.39 -17.60 -18.71
N PRO A 393 33.67 -18.04 -18.81
CA PRO A 393 34.52 -17.81 -19.97
C PRO A 393 34.08 -18.55 -21.25
N ARG A 394 32.95 -19.27 -21.24
CA ARG A 394 32.43 -20.02 -22.40
C ARG A 394 31.73 -19.17 -23.46
N TRP A 395 31.64 -17.86 -23.28
CA TRP A 395 31.10 -16.93 -24.28
C TRP A 395 32.09 -15.79 -24.53
N LYS A 396 33.09 -16.06 -25.39
CA LYS A 396 33.91 -15.06 -26.07
C LYS A 396 33.96 -15.36 -27.55
#